data_AF-A0A679JCD8-F1
#
_entry.id   AF-A0A679JCD8-F1
#
_cell.length_a   1.000
_cell.length_b   1.000
_cell.length_c   1.000
_cell.angle_alpha   90.00
_cell.angle_beta   90.00
_cell.angle_gamma   90.00
#
_symmetry.space_group_name_H-M   'P 1'
#
loop_
_entity.id
_entity.type
_entity.pdbx_description
1 polymer ?
#
loop_
_entity_poly.entity_id
_entity_poly.type
_entity_poly.pdbx_seq_one_letter_code
_entity_poly.pdbx_strand_id
1 'polypeptide(L)'
;MKSNKQRRAEIKARRLDRAAASAARLRSPDVRRPQPDVAFALGCEPADRSVLDRYNNTYGVLPAFYAARPFTCRDCGAEEVWTARQQKWWYEVVHGHIDSRAVRCLACRRARRERLRNAAPGANLLRERTDRLRALGSAKPTARAVAEVEAALEGKWWSLRVVAIQTLARWGGEANIAKLHELMAARPEGGRRYFGWERVAADAARSALMRRE
;
A
#
# COMPACT_ATOMS: atom_id res chain seq x y z
N MET A 1 -31.44 11.59 -26.37
CA MET A 1 -30.81 11.09 -25.11
C MET A 1 -31.06 9.60 -24.97
N LYS A 2 -30.03 8.80 -24.69
CA LYS A 2 -30.22 7.35 -24.44
C LYS A 2 -30.92 7.14 -23.11
N SER A 3 -31.87 6.21 -23.05
CA SER A 3 -32.54 5.80 -21.82
C SER A 3 -31.53 5.17 -20.84
N ASN A 4 -31.74 5.35 -19.54
CA ASN A 4 -30.94 4.67 -18.51
C ASN A 4 -30.89 3.15 -18.70
N LYS A 5 -31.96 2.54 -19.23
CA LYS A 5 -31.99 1.10 -19.56
C LYS A 5 -31.01 0.76 -20.68
N GLN A 6 -30.95 1.57 -21.73
CA GLN A 6 -30.01 1.41 -22.85
C GLN A 6 -28.56 1.59 -22.36
N ARG A 7 -28.30 2.58 -21.51
CA ARG A 7 -26.97 2.86 -20.96
C ARG A 7 -26.46 1.72 -20.06
N ARG A 8 -27.33 1.13 -19.24
CA ARG A 8 -27.00 -0.06 -18.42
C ARG A 8 -26.72 -1.29 -19.29
N ALA A 9 -27.47 -1.49 -20.36
CA ALA A 9 -27.25 -2.59 -21.30
C ALA A 9 -25.89 -2.47 -22.01
N GLU A 10 -25.53 -1.27 -22.49
CA GLU A 10 -24.21 -1.01 -23.10
C GLU A 10 -23.04 -1.26 -22.13
N ILE A 11 -23.18 -0.84 -20.87
CA ILE A 11 -22.16 -1.09 -19.84
C ILE A 11 -22.04 -2.60 -19.58
N LYS A 12 -23.16 -3.34 -19.52
CA LYS A 12 -23.16 -4.79 -19.31
C LYS A 12 -22.51 -5.52 -20.49
N ALA A 13 -22.83 -5.15 -21.72
CA ALA A 13 -22.22 -5.71 -22.94
C ALA A 13 -20.70 -5.49 -22.93
N ARG A 14 -20.23 -4.26 -22.71
CA ARG A 14 -18.79 -3.96 -22.60
C ARG A 14 -18.09 -4.73 -21.48
N ARG A 15 -18.79 -5.03 -20.37
CA ARG A 15 -18.24 -5.85 -19.28
C ARG A 15 -18.12 -7.32 -19.69
N LEU A 16 -19.10 -7.85 -20.42
CA LEU A 16 -19.09 -9.22 -20.94
C LEU A 16 -17.99 -9.41 -21.98
N ASP A 17 -17.81 -8.46 -22.90
CA ASP A 17 -16.74 -8.51 -23.90
C ASP A 17 -15.35 -8.51 -23.23
N ARG A 18 -15.16 -7.65 -22.21
CA ARG A 18 -13.93 -7.64 -21.40
C ARG A 18 -13.73 -8.94 -20.64
N ALA A 19 -14.80 -9.51 -20.09
CA ALA A 19 -14.74 -10.78 -19.37
C ALA A 19 -14.35 -11.94 -20.32
N ALA A 20 -14.96 -12.02 -21.49
CA ALA A 20 -14.66 -13.03 -22.51
C ALA A 20 -13.19 -12.93 -22.98
N ALA A 21 -12.72 -11.72 -23.29
CA ALA A 21 -11.33 -11.47 -23.65
C ALA A 21 -10.35 -11.86 -22.52
N SER A 22 -10.72 -11.64 -21.26
CA SER A 22 -9.91 -12.03 -20.10
C SER A 22 -9.91 -13.54 -19.84
N ALA A 23 -11.05 -14.21 -20.03
CA ALA A 23 -11.20 -15.65 -19.84
C ALA A 23 -10.37 -16.43 -20.87
N ALA A 24 -10.29 -15.94 -22.12
CA ALA A 24 -9.42 -16.51 -23.13
C ALA A 24 -7.93 -16.46 -22.73
N ARG A 25 -7.48 -15.36 -22.10
CA ARG A 25 -6.09 -15.21 -21.64
C ARG A 25 -5.78 -16.07 -20.40
N LEU A 26 -6.74 -16.21 -19.48
CA LEU A 26 -6.60 -16.98 -18.24
C LEU A 26 -6.57 -18.50 -18.45
N ARG A 27 -6.98 -19.01 -19.62
CA ARG A 27 -6.81 -20.43 -20.00
C ARG A 27 -5.35 -20.80 -20.30
N SER A 28 -4.45 -19.82 -20.37
CA SER A 28 -3.02 -20.09 -20.45
C SER A 28 -2.57 -20.74 -19.12
N PRO A 29 -1.75 -21.79 -19.15
CA PRO A 29 -1.23 -22.44 -17.94
C PRO A 29 -0.67 -21.40 -16.95
N ASP A 30 -1.01 -21.52 -15.67
CA ASP A 30 -0.38 -20.69 -14.63
C ASP A 30 1.10 -21.05 -14.57
N VAL A 31 1.94 -20.16 -15.08
CA VAL A 31 3.40 -20.32 -15.17
C VAL A 31 4.08 -20.51 -13.80
N ARG A 32 3.34 -20.37 -12.69
CA ARG A 32 3.80 -20.69 -11.33
C ARG A 32 3.76 -22.18 -11.01
N ARG A 33 3.02 -23.00 -11.77
CA ARG A 33 3.05 -24.45 -11.57
C ARG A 33 4.41 -24.96 -12.04
N PRO A 34 5.18 -25.63 -11.17
CA PRO A 34 6.46 -26.21 -11.58
C PRO A 34 6.16 -27.24 -12.68
N GLN A 35 6.68 -27.00 -13.88
CA GLN A 35 6.83 -28.07 -14.86
C GLN A 35 8.11 -28.84 -14.52
N PRO A 36 8.13 -30.18 -14.68
CA PRO A 36 9.18 -31.02 -14.11
C PRO A 36 10.57 -30.84 -14.75
N ASP A 37 10.71 -30.07 -15.83
CA ASP A 37 11.79 -30.20 -16.80
C ASP A 37 12.45 -28.89 -17.27
N VAL A 38 12.00 -27.71 -16.85
CA VAL A 38 12.59 -26.44 -17.31
C VAL A 38 13.85 -26.06 -16.53
N ALA A 39 14.94 -26.77 -16.84
CA ALA A 39 16.28 -26.22 -16.76
C ALA A 39 16.33 -24.94 -17.63
N PHE A 40 16.43 -23.78 -16.99
CA PHE A 40 16.80 -22.49 -17.58
C PHE A 40 16.21 -22.20 -18.98
N ALA A 41 14.89 -22.17 -19.10
CA ALA A 41 14.26 -21.65 -20.31
C ALA A 41 14.68 -20.18 -20.53
N LEU A 42 15.21 -19.87 -21.72
CA LEU A 42 15.55 -18.51 -22.13
C LEU A 42 14.40 -17.55 -21.81
N GLY A 43 14.68 -16.50 -21.03
CA GLY A 43 13.68 -15.50 -20.63
C GLY A 43 13.00 -15.75 -19.26
N CYS A 44 13.40 -16.80 -18.53
CA CYS A 44 13.04 -17.00 -17.12
C CYS A 44 14.14 -16.49 -16.18
N GLU A 45 13.73 -16.03 -14.99
CA GLU A 45 14.63 -15.60 -13.92
C GLU A 45 14.42 -16.48 -12.68
N PRO A 46 15.46 -17.08 -12.09
CA PRO A 46 15.29 -17.89 -10.88
C PRO A 46 14.84 -17.00 -9.71
N ALA A 47 13.90 -17.49 -8.91
CA ALA A 47 13.38 -16.78 -7.75
C ALA A 47 14.17 -17.15 -6.47
N ASP A 48 14.52 -16.16 -5.68
CA ASP A 48 15.09 -16.37 -4.34
C ASP A 48 13.96 -16.64 -3.33
N ARG A 49 13.69 -17.92 -3.08
CA ARG A 49 12.62 -18.34 -2.17
C ARG A 49 12.84 -17.86 -0.73
N SER A 50 14.10 -17.72 -0.30
CA SER A 50 14.40 -17.27 1.07
C SER A 50 13.97 -15.81 1.30
N VAL A 51 14.16 -14.96 0.29
CA VAL A 51 13.68 -13.57 0.30
C VAL A 51 12.16 -13.55 0.26
N LEU A 52 11.55 -14.37 -0.60
CA LEU A 52 10.10 -14.43 -0.72
C LEU A 52 9.42 -14.88 0.57
N ASP A 53 9.90 -15.94 1.23
CA ASP A 53 9.37 -16.45 2.50
C ASP A 53 9.43 -15.40 3.61
N ARG A 54 10.49 -14.58 3.63
CA ARG A 54 10.67 -13.54 4.65
C ARG A 54 9.67 -12.39 4.52
N TYR A 55 9.37 -11.97 3.29
CA TYR A 55 8.61 -10.74 3.04
C TYR A 55 7.19 -10.97 2.51
N ASN A 56 6.84 -12.20 2.11
CA ASN A 56 5.48 -12.55 1.68
C ASN A 56 4.82 -13.49 2.67
N ASN A 57 3.77 -13.01 3.33
CA ASN A 57 2.93 -13.85 4.16
C ASN A 57 1.78 -14.47 3.33
N THR A 58 2.13 -15.29 2.35
CA THR A 58 1.16 -16.05 1.55
C THR A 58 1.08 -17.49 2.02
N TYR A 59 -0.13 -18.04 2.04
CA TYR A 59 -0.33 -19.47 2.28
C TYR A 59 -0.17 -20.31 1.00
N GLY A 60 0.10 -19.66 -0.14
CA GLY A 60 0.28 -20.31 -1.43
C GLY A 60 1.72 -20.72 -1.72
N VAL A 61 1.90 -21.53 -2.77
CA VAL A 61 3.24 -21.95 -3.24
C VAL A 61 3.98 -20.75 -3.83
N LEU A 62 5.16 -20.46 -3.28
CA LEU A 62 6.07 -19.48 -3.84
C LEU A 62 6.74 -20.02 -5.11
N PRO A 63 6.86 -19.21 -6.16
CA PRO A 63 7.43 -19.65 -7.44
C PRO A 63 8.91 -20.00 -7.29
N ALA A 64 9.37 -20.95 -8.10
CA ALA A 64 10.80 -21.27 -8.25
C ALA A 64 11.49 -20.36 -9.28
N PHE A 65 10.74 -19.78 -10.22
CA PHE A 65 11.22 -18.87 -11.24
C PHE A 65 10.12 -17.88 -11.66
N TYR A 66 10.53 -16.76 -12.25
CA TYR A 66 9.67 -15.79 -12.92
C TYR A 66 9.75 -15.99 -14.42
N ALA A 67 8.61 -15.86 -15.09
CA ALA A 67 8.50 -15.91 -16.54
C ALA A 67 7.78 -14.66 -17.03
N ALA A 68 8.14 -14.18 -18.22
CA ALA A 68 7.53 -12.99 -18.81
C ALA A 68 5.99 -13.12 -18.91
N ARG A 69 5.26 -12.08 -18.52
CA ARG A 69 3.79 -12.07 -18.49
C ARG A 69 3.21 -10.93 -19.33
N PRO A 70 2.41 -11.22 -20.37
CA PRO A 70 1.72 -10.16 -21.09
C PRO A 70 0.65 -9.51 -20.20
N PHE A 71 0.47 -8.21 -20.33
CA PHE A 71 -0.62 -7.46 -19.70
C PHE A 71 -1.09 -6.32 -20.60
N THR A 72 -2.35 -5.94 -20.43
CA THR A 72 -2.90 -4.76 -21.10
C THR A 72 -2.97 -3.60 -20.10
N CYS A 73 -2.41 -2.46 -20.48
CA CYS A 73 -2.46 -1.25 -19.66
C CYS A 73 -3.92 -0.82 -19.47
N ARG A 74 -4.38 -0.72 -18.22
CA ARG A 74 -5.79 -0.37 -17.94
C ARG A 74 -6.17 1.06 -18.33
N ASP A 75 -5.18 1.94 -18.51
CA ASP A 75 -5.41 3.36 -18.79
C ASP A 75 -5.41 3.63 -20.31
N CYS A 76 -4.40 3.18 -21.05
CA CYS A 76 -4.28 3.41 -22.50
C CYS A 76 -4.61 2.22 -23.40
N GLY A 77 -4.77 1.01 -22.84
CA GLY A 77 -5.04 -0.21 -23.62
C GLY A 77 -3.84 -0.82 -24.33
N ALA A 78 -2.63 -0.25 -24.22
CA ALA A 78 -1.43 -0.83 -24.82
C ALA A 78 -1.13 -2.23 -24.25
N GLU A 79 -0.75 -3.16 -25.11
CA GLU A 79 -0.28 -4.49 -24.73
C GLU A 79 1.23 -4.45 -24.48
N GLU A 80 1.64 -4.83 -23.27
CA GLU A 80 3.04 -4.84 -22.84
C GLU A 80 3.37 -6.17 -22.16
N VAL A 81 4.66 -6.42 -21.95
CA VAL A 81 5.15 -7.62 -21.27
C VAL A 81 5.82 -7.21 -19.96
N TRP A 82 5.34 -7.77 -18.86
CA TRP A 82 6.01 -7.71 -17.56
C TRP A 82 7.11 -8.76 -17.52
N THR A 83 8.34 -8.33 -17.74
CA THR A 83 9.46 -9.27 -17.92
C THR A 83 9.79 -10.00 -16.63
N ALA A 84 10.44 -11.16 -16.74
CA ALA A 84 10.91 -11.93 -15.58
C ALA A 84 11.85 -11.08 -14.69
N ARG A 85 12.73 -10.29 -15.30
CA ARG A 85 13.65 -9.38 -14.58
C ARG A 85 12.92 -8.28 -13.82
N GLN A 86 11.85 -7.72 -14.39
CA GLN A 86 11.01 -6.74 -13.72
C GLN A 86 10.22 -7.36 -12.56
N GLN A 87 9.79 -8.61 -12.70
CA GLN A 87 9.14 -9.37 -11.64
C GLN A 87 10.12 -9.63 -10.50
N LYS A 88 11.31 -10.14 -10.79
CA LYS A 88 12.38 -10.39 -9.81
C LYS A 88 12.68 -9.14 -8.98
N TRP A 89 12.96 -8.02 -9.65
CA TRP A 89 13.17 -6.74 -8.96
C TRP A 89 11.97 -6.33 -8.09
N TRP A 90 10.74 -6.49 -8.58
CA TRP A 90 9.55 -6.10 -7.83
C TRP A 90 9.33 -6.96 -6.58
N TYR A 91 9.49 -8.28 -6.68
CA TYR A 91 9.21 -9.19 -5.58
C TYR A 91 10.36 -9.27 -4.57
N GLU A 92 11.61 -9.27 -5.03
CA GLU A 92 12.76 -9.50 -4.17
C GLU A 92 13.43 -8.21 -3.68
N VAL A 93 13.42 -7.13 -4.47
CA VAL A 93 14.07 -5.86 -4.08
C VAL A 93 13.08 -4.88 -3.49
N VAL A 94 11.92 -4.72 -4.14
CA VAL A 94 10.86 -3.82 -3.63
C VAL A 94 10.00 -4.50 -2.55
N HIS A 95 10.12 -5.82 -2.39
CA HIS A 95 9.28 -6.62 -1.50
C HIS A 95 7.78 -6.47 -1.79
N GLY A 96 7.44 -6.31 -3.07
CA GLY A 96 6.04 -6.31 -3.49
C GLY A 96 5.40 -7.67 -3.25
N HIS A 97 4.12 -7.68 -2.92
CA HIS A 97 3.39 -8.93 -2.65
C HIS A 97 3.39 -9.85 -3.89
N ILE A 98 3.60 -11.16 -3.73
CA ILE A 98 3.78 -12.13 -4.82
C ILE A 98 2.59 -12.22 -5.78
N ASP A 99 1.38 -11.96 -5.28
CA ASP A 99 0.16 -11.91 -6.09
C ASP A 99 -0.03 -10.59 -6.88
N SER A 100 0.88 -9.63 -6.72
CA SER A 100 0.87 -8.39 -7.51
C SER A 100 1.07 -8.68 -8.99
N ARG A 101 0.45 -7.86 -9.85
CA ARG A 101 0.62 -7.91 -11.31
C ARG A 101 0.87 -6.53 -11.90
N ALA A 102 1.61 -6.47 -13.00
CA ALA A 102 1.66 -5.26 -13.82
C ALA A 102 0.30 -5.00 -14.48
N VAL A 103 -0.17 -3.76 -14.37
CA VAL A 103 -1.51 -3.34 -14.81
C VAL A 103 -1.50 -2.02 -15.58
N ARG A 104 -0.33 -1.39 -15.68
CA ARG A 104 -0.11 -0.09 -16.33
C ARG A 104 1.27 -0.05 -16.96
N CYS A 105 1.33 0.47 -18.17
CA CYS A 105 2.58 0.76 -18.85
C CYS A 105 3.42 1.81 -18.12
N LEU A 106 4.71 1.86 -18.45
CA LEU A 106 5.63 2.86 -17.88
C LEU A 106 5.15 4.30 -18.14
N ALA A 107 4.68 4.60 -19.35
CA ALA A 107 4.18 5.92 -19.72
C ALA A 107 2.99 6.34 -18.84
N CYS A 108 1.97 5.49 -18.69
CA CYS A 108 0.82 5.77 -17.84
C CYS A 108 1.19 5.85 -16.35
N ARG A 109 2.15 5.03 -15.88
CA ARG A 109 2.67 5.16 -14.50
C ARG A 109 3.33 6.51 -14.27
N ARG A 110 4.14 7.01 -15.21
CA ARG A 110 4.79 8.33 -15.13
C ARG A 110 3.76 9.46 -15.17
N ALA A 111 2.84 9.44 -16.14
CA ALA A 111 1.77 10.44 -16.26
C ALA A 111 0.89 10.48 -15.00
N ARG A 112 0.58 9.33 -14.39
CA ARG A 112 -0.17 9.28 -13.14
C ARG A 112 0.61 9.90 -11.98
N ARG A 113 1.90 9.62 -11.85
CA ARG A 113 2.75 10.23 -10.81
C ARG A 113 2.78 11.74 -10.98
N GLU A 114 2.89 12.23 -12.21
CA GLU A 114 2.89 13.66 -12.51
C GLU A 114 1.57 14.34 -12.11
N ARG A 115 0.43 13.77 -12.49
CA ARG A 115 -0.89 14.29 -12.08
C ARG A 115 -1.08 14.34 -10.55
N LEU A 116 -0.52 13.36 -9.83
CA LEU A 116 -0.60 13.31 -8.36
C LEU A 116 0.39 14.28 -7.67
N ARG A 117 1.44 14.69 -8.37
CA ARG A 117 2.35 15.76 -7.92
C ARG A 117 1.71 17.12 -8.12
N ASN A 118 1.09 17.34 -9.28
CA ASN A 118 0.46 18.61 -9.66
C ASN A 118 -1.01 18.68 -9.22
N ALA A 119 -1.42 17.85 -8.27
CA ALA A 119 -2.78 17.87 -7.76
C ALA A 119 -3.01 19.17 -6.98
N ALA A 120 -4.16 19.80 -7.18
CA ALA A 120 -4.54 21.02 -6.44
C ALA A 120 -4.54 20.77 -4.92
N PRO A 121 -4.24 21.80 -4.10
CA PRO A 121 -4.35 21.69 -2.64
C PRO A 121 -5.69 21.10 -2.21
N GLY A 122 -5.66 20.16 -1.26
CA GLY A 122 -6.85 19.45 -0.78
C GLY A 122 -7.21 18.18 -1.57
N ALA A 123 -6.68 17.99 -2.79
CA ALA A 123 -6.88 16.75 -3.54
C ALA A 123 -6.26 15.52 -2.85
N ASN A 124 -5.31 15.73 -1.93
CA ASN A 124 -4.78 14.70 -1.05
C ASN A 124 -4.69 15.18 0.41
N LEU A 125 -5.84 15.62 0.94
CA LEU A 125 -5.95 16.20 2.29
C LEU A 125 -5.34 15.32 3.39
N LEU A 126 -5.44 13.98 3.28
CA LEU A 126 -4.84 13.08 4.26
C LEU A 126 -3.31 13.14 4.25
N ARG A 127 -2.69 13.14 3.07
CA ARG A 127 -1.23 13.30 2.95
C ARG A 127 -0.79 14.68 3.44
N GLU A 128 -1.47 15.73 3.01
CA GLU A 128 -1.17 17.10 3.42
C GLU A 128 -1.21 17.26 4.94
N ARG A 129 -2.26 16.76 5.60
CA ARG A 129 -2.36 16.78 7.08
C ARG A 129 -1.29 15.92 7.75
N THR A 130 -0.95 14.77 7.17
CA THR A 130 0.12 13.90 7.68
C THR A 130 1.47 14.61 7.63
N ASP A 131 1.81 15.21 6.49
CA ASP A 131 3.08 15.92 6.29
C ASP A 131 3.15 17.16 7.17
N ARG A 132 2.03 17.85 7.36
CA ARG A 132 1.88 18.96 8.30
C ARG A 132 2.18 18.55 9.74
N LEU A 133 1.58 17.47 10.25
CA LEU A 133 1.86 16.99 11.62
C LEU A 133 3.33 16.58 11.78
N ARG A 134 3.91 15.90 10.79
CA ARG A 134 5.34 15.55 10.82
C ARG A 134 6.25 16.77 10.87
N ALA A 135 5.92 17.82 10.12
CA ALA A 135 6.66 19.08 10.13
C ALA A 135 6.55 19.78 11.49
N LEU A 136 5.37 19.76 12.12
CA LEU A 136 5.18 20.28 13.49
C LEU A 136 6.10 19.58 14.49
N GLY A 137 6.25 18.25 14.39
CA GLY A 137 7.14 17.49 15.27
C GLY A 137 8.63 17.80 15.12
N SER A 138 9.05 18.45 14.03
CA SER A 138 10.43 18.92 13.84
C SER A 138 10.63 20.37 14.29
N ALA A 139 9.56 21.08 14.66
CA ALA A 139 9.59 22.47 15.10
C ALA A 139 9.29 22.58 16.60
N LYS A 140 9.60 23.73 17.20
CA LYS A 140 9.23 24.02 18.59
C LYS A 140 7.70 24.10 18.74
N PRO A 141 7.12 23.53 19.81
CA PRO A 141 5.68 23.59 20.04
C PRO A 141 5.24 25.04 20.26
N THR A 142 4.18 25.43 19.56
CA THR A 142 3.45 26.69 19.76
C THR A 142 2.02 26.37 20.15
N ALA A 143 1.29 27.30 20.79
CA ALA A 143 -0.09 27.05 21.19
C ALA A 143 -0.98 26.58 20.03
N ARG A 144 -0.82 27.20 18.85
CA ARG A 144 -1.51 26.78 17.62
C ARG A 144 -1.12 25.37 17.17
N ALA A 145 0.16 25.02 17.24
CA ALA A 145 0.62 23.69 16.86
C ALA A 145 0.08 22.62 17.82
N VAL A 146 0.05 22.91 19.13
CA VAL A 146 -0.51 22.01 20.15
C VAL A 146 -1.99 21.75 19.86
N ALA A 147 -2.79 22.79 19.64
CA ALA A 147 -4.21 22.63 19.29
C ALA A 147 -4.42 21.83 17.99
N GLU A 148 -3.54 22.00 17.00
CA GLU A 148 -3.60 21.25 15.74
C GLU A 148 -3.32 19.74 15.96
N VAL A 149 -2.39 19.40 16.84
CA VAL A 149 -2.06 18.01 17.22
C VAL A 149 -3.19 17.40 18.06
N GLU A 150 -3.76 18.13 19.00
CA GLU A 150 -4.91 17.69 19.81
C GLU A 150 -6.13 17.39 18.94
N ALA A 151 -6.48 18.31 18.02
CA ALA A 151 -7.55 18.08 17.06
C ALA A 151 -7.31 16.84 16.18
N ALA A 152 -6.05 16.54 15.85
CA ALA A 152 -5.70 15.34 15.12
C ALA A 152 -5.84 14.05 15.96
N LEU A 153 -5.59 14.10 17.27
CA LEU A 153 -5.77 12.98 18.21
C LEU A 153 -7.25 12.62 18.43
N GLU A 154 -8.14 13.60 18.35
CA GLU A 154 -9.59 13.42 18.46
C GLU A 154 -10.26 13.12 17.11
N GLY A 155 -9.51 13.31 16.02
CA GLY A 155 -10.01 13.12 14.67
C GLY A 155 -10.38 11.67 14.34
N LYS A 156 -11.32 11.50 13.41
CA LYS A 156 -11.76 10.17 12.94
C LYS A 156 -10.69 9.38 12.16
N TRP A 157 -9.62 10.02 11.70
CA TRP A 157 -8.59 9.39 10.88
C TRP A 157 -7.47 8.82 11.76
N TRP A 158 -7.51 7.51 12.02
CA TRP A 158 -6.52 6.83 12.88
C TRP A 158 -5.07 7.06 12.46
N SER A 159 -4.80 7.16 11.15
CA SER A 159 -3.46 7.48 10.65
C SER A 159 -2.96 8.84 11.12
N LEU A 160 -3.81 9.87 11.15
CA LEU A 160 -3.43 11.19 11.68
C LEU A 160 -3.19 11.14 13.19
N ARG A 161 -4.04 10.42 13.93
CA ARG A 161 -3.89 10.24 15.38
C ARG A 161 -2.54 9.60 15.71
N VAL A 162 -2.11 8.58 14.96
CA VAL A 162 -0.80 7.95 15.12
C VAL A 162 0.35 8.93 14.87
N VAL A 163 0.25 9.77 13.84
CA VAL A 163 1.28 10.78 13.54
C VAL A 163 1.28 11.90 14.60
N ALA A 164 0.11 12.24 15.15
CA ALA A 164 -0.01 13.17 16.27
C ALA A 164 0.68 12.62 17.53
N ILE A 165 0.51 11.33 17.86
CA ILE A 165 1.24 10.63 18.93
C ILE A 165 2.76 10.73 18.72
N GLN A 166 3.24 10.49 17.49
CA GLN A 166 4.66 10.65 17.15
C GLN A 166 5.15 12.10 17.31
N THR A 167 4.28 13.07 17.01
CA THR A 167 4.56 14.50 17.16
C THR A 167 4.73 14.87 18.63
N LEU A 168 3.81 14.41 19.51
CA LEU A 168 3.93 14.59 20.96
C LEU A 168 5.24 14.02 21.50
N ALA A 169 5.62 12.82 21.06
CA ALA A 169 6.88 12.19 21.47
C ALA A 169 8.10 13.03 21.08
N ARG A 170 8.13 13.61 19.87
CA ARG A 170 9.24 14.47 19.44
C ARG A 170 9.35 15.75 20.26
N TRP A 171 8.23 16.41 20.52
CA TRP A 171 8.22 17.59 21.40
C TRP A 171 8.65 17.24 22.83
N GLY A 172 8.25 16.07 23.32
CA GLY A 172 8.58 15.61 24.67
C GLY A 172 8.11 16.59 25.75
N GLY A 173 8.84 16.66 26.86
CA GLY A 173 8.39 17.37 28.05
C GLY A 173 7.42 16.51 28.88
N GLU A 174 7.28 16.86 30.15
CA GLU A 174 6.60 16.04 31.14
C GLU A 174 5.14 15.72 30.75
N ALA A 175 4.37 16.74 30.36
CA ALA A 175 2.97 16.57 29.98
C ALA A 175 2.78 15.63 28.77
N ASN A 176 3.61 15.78 27.72
CA ASN A 176 3.52 14.93 26.54
C ASN A 176 3.96 13.49 26.84
N ILE A 177 5.01 13.32 27.65
CA ILE A 177 5.49 12.00 28.08
C ILE A 177 4.43 11.30 28.94
N ALA A 178 3.81 11.99 29.89
CA ALA A 178 2.69 11.47 30.68
C ALA A 178 1.54 11.01 29.77
N LYS A 179 1.19 11.80 28.75
CA LYS A 179 0.15 11.43 27.78
C LYS A 179 0.47 10.14 27.01
N LEU A 180 1.74 9.95 26.64
CA LEU A 180 2.17 8.72 25.96
C LEU A 180 2.07 7.51 26.90
N HIS A 181 2.42 7.67 28.17
CA HIS A 181 2.25 6.63 29.18
C HIS A 181 0.78 6.27 29.42
N GLU A 182 -0.13 7.24 29.47
CA GLU A 182 -1.58 6.99 29.54
C GLU A 182 -2.06 6.13 28.36
N LEU A 183 -1.64 6.47 27.14
CA LEU A 183 -2.00 5.71 25.94
C LEU A 183 -1.46 4.28 25.98
N MET A 184 -0.25 4.09 26.53
CA MET A 184 0.33 2.76 26.71
C MET A 184 -0.40 1.94 27.79
N ALA A 185 -0.82 2.58 28.88
CA ALA A 185 -1.56 1.94 29.97
C ALA A 185 -2.98 1.54 29.55
N ALA A 186 -3.61 2.28 28.62
CA ALA A 186 -4.92 1.96 28.08
C ALA A 186 -4.95 0.72 27.16
N ARG A 187 -3.82 0.02 26.97
CA ARG A 187 -3.76 -1.17 26.13
C ARG A 187 -4.65 -2.28 26.71
N PRO A 188 -5.61 -2.84 25.96
CA PRO A 188 -6.48 -3.90 26.47
C PRO A 188 -5.71 -5.18 26.82
N GLU A 189 -6.05 -5.79 27.96
CA GLU A 189 -5.60 -7.12 28.34
C GLU A 189 -6.33 -8.19 27.51
N GLY A 190 -5.61 -9.17 26.96
CA GLY A 190 -6.18 -10.21 26.09
C GLY A 190 -6.17 -9.85 24.60
N GLY A 191 -5.15 -10.33 23.89
CA GLY A 191 -4.75 -9.93 22.53
C GLY A 191 -5.67 -10.22 21.34
N ARG A 192 -7.00 -10.34 21.52
CA ARG A 192 -7.93 -10.73 20.43
C ARG A 192 -8.61 -9.58 19.68
N ARG A 193 -8.49 -8.32 20.12
CA ARG A 193 -8.98 -7.16 19.34
C ARG A 193 -7.87 -6.61 18.46
N TYR A 194 -7.60 -7.28 17.33
CA TYR A 194 -6.62 -6.83 16.33
C TYR A 194 -6.94 -5.43 15.78
N PHE A 195 -8.21 -5.01 15.85
CA PHE A 195 -8.72 -3.76 15.29
C PHE A 195 -9.15 -2.72 16.35
N GLY A 196 -8.66 -2.78 17.59
CA GLY A 196 -8.99 -1.77 18.62
C GLY A 196 -8.08 -0.54 18.55
N TRP A 197 -8.65 0.67 18.63
CA TRP A 197 -7.85 1.91 18.62
C TRP A 197 -6.88 1.96 19.80
N GLU A 198 -7.29 1.51 20.98
CA GLU A 198 -6.52 1.53 22.21
C GLU A 198 -5.21 0.75 22.05
N ARG A 199 -5.27 -0.41 21.38
CA ARG A 199 -4.07 -1.18 21.03
C ARG A 199 -3.17 -0.41 20.07
N VAL A 200 -3.73 0.17 19.01
CA VAL A 200 -2.97 0.92 18.00
C VAL A 200 -2.30 2.15 18.62
N ALA A 201 -3.01 2.88 19.48
CA ALA A 201 -2.48 4.02 20.22
C ALA A 201 -1.34 3.60 21.15
N ALA A 202 -1.50 2.53 21.92
CA ALA A 202 -0.47 2.00 22.80
C ALA A 202 0.79 1.55 22.04
N ASP A 203 0.62 0.82 20.92
CA ASP A 203 1.72 0.38 20.05
C ASP A 203 2.44 1.58 19.41
N ALA A 204 1.69 2.60 18.98
CA ALA A 204 2.23 3.83 18.41
C ALA A 204 3.00 4.65 19.45
N ALA A 205 2.45 4.83 20.66
CA ALA A 205 3.09 5.58 21.75
C ALA A 205 4.40 4.91 22.19
N ARG A 206 4.37 3.58 22.40
CA ARG A 206 5.58 2.78 22.67
C ARG A 206 6.63 2.94 21.58
N SER A 207 6.22 2.77 20.31
CA SER A 207 7.12 2.91 19.17
C SER A 207 7.70 4.31 19.02
N ALA A 208 6.96 5.35 19.42
CA ALA A 208 7.39 6.74 19.33
C ALA A 208 8.41 7.09 20.41
N LEU A 209 8.23 6.58 21.64
CA LEU A 209 9.22 6.74 22.71
C LEU A 209 10.54 6.02 22.38
N MET A 210 10.47 4.80 21.85
CA MET A 210 11.67 4.02 21.48
C MET A 210 12.50 4.63 20.33
N ARG A 211 11.91 5.52 19.51
CA ARG A 211 12.58 6.17 18.37
C ARG A 211 12.96 7.63 18.66
N ARG A 212 12.93 8.03 19.94
CA ARG A 212 13.27 9.38 20.39
C ARG A 212 14.78 9.53 20.67
N GLU A 213 15.46 8.41 20.87
CA GLU A 213 16.92 8.26 20.84
C GLU A 213 17.45 8.29 19.41
#